data_AF-A0A120HPQ5-F1
#
_entry.id   AF-A0A120HPQ5-F1
#
_cell.length_a   1.000
_cell.length_b   1.000
_cell.length_c   1.000
_cell.angle_alpha   90.00
_cell.angle_beta   90.00
_cell.angle_gamma   90.00
#
_symmetry.space_group_name_H-M   'P 1'
#
loop_
_entity.id
_entity.type
_entity.pdbx_description
1 polymer ?
#
loop_
_entity_poly.entity_id
_entity_poly.type
_entity_poly.pdbx_seq_one_letter_code
_entity_poly.pdbx_strand_id
1 'polypeptide(L)'
;MKLLFEQTWDRTISHQDRTLIEQIFEYCNKDVCYTHIRTAMNHKNEQLVTLLVHNTTDYTITFQERFVRFGDLEGIFTIPKLTIPPYTSMPWTFIFKS
;
A
#
# COMPACT_ATOMS: atom_id res chain seq x y z
N MET A 1 3.05 -0.55 15.75
CA MET A 1 3.62 -0.49 14.39
C MET A 1 4.07 0.93 14.07
N LYS A 2 4.92 1.14 13.06
CA LYS A 2 5.32 2.47 12.57
C LYS A 2 4.82 2.71 11.14
N LEU A 3 4.38 3.92 10.83
CA LEU A 3 4.11 4.33 9.45
C LEU A 3 5.43 4.68 8.76
N LEU A 4 5.67 4.08 7.59
CA LEU A 4 6.80 4.37 6.72
C LEU A 4 6.31 4.71 5.33
N PHE A 5 7.11 5.46 4.59
CA PHE A 5 6.90 5.76 3.18
C PHE A 5 8.10 5.23 2.39
N GLU A 6 7.85 4.75 1.17
CA GLU A 6 8.95 4.49 0.25
C GLU A 6 9.65 5.83 -0.08
N GLN A 7 10.97 5.80 -0.31
CA GLN A 7 11.80 7.01 -0.40
C GLN A 7 11.32 8.01 -1.46
N THR A 8 10.83 7.54 -2.60
CA THR A 8 10.27 8.40 -3.65
C THR A 8 8.94 8.98 -3.20
N TRP A 9 8.05 8.15 -2.66
CA TRP A 9 6.77 8.59 -2.08
C TRP A 9 6.94 9.67 -1.02
N ASP A 10 7.89 9.49 -0.11
CA ASP A 10 8.16 10.42 0.98
C ASP A 10 8.44 11.85 0.47
N ARG A 11 9.09 11.94 -0.70
CA ARG A 11 9.49 13.20 -1.35
C ARG A 11 8.42 13.78 -2.28
N THR A 12 7.58 12.95 -2.88
CA THR A 12 6.64 13.37 -3.95
C THR A 12 5.19 13.45 -3.51
N ILE A 13 4.83 12.84 -2.38
CA ILE A 13 3.47 12.87 -1.87
C ILE A 13 3.07 14.30 -1.49
N SER A 14 1.84 14.69 -1.84
CA SER A 14 1.30 15.98 -1.43
C SER A 14 1.09 16.01 0.09
N HIS A 15 1.14 17.20 0.69
CA HIS A 15 0.85 17.35 2.12
C HIS A 15 -0.55 16.81 2.46
N GLN A 16 -1.54 17.04 1.60
CA GLN A 16 -2.92 16.57 1.81
C GLN A 16 -2.99 15.05 1.84
N ASP A 17 -2.36 14.38 0.88
CA ASP A 17 -2.32 12.91 0.83
C ASP A 17 -1.56 12.33 2.03
N ARG A 18 -0.46 12.99 2.46
CA ARG A 18 0.28 12.57 3.65
C ARG A 18 -0.58 12.66 4.90
N THR A 19 -1.25 13.79 5.14
CA THR A 19 -2.15 13.97 6.27
C THR A 19 -3.25 12.93 6.29
N LEU A 20 -3.86 12.64 5.13
CA LEU A 20 -4.87 11.59 5.00
C LEU A 20 -4.32 10.22 5.42
N ILE A 21 -3.12 9.84 4.94
CA ILE A 21 -2.51 8.55 5.27
C ILE A 21 -2.17 8.46 6.76
N GLU A 22 -1.66 9.54 7.36
CA GLU A 22 -1.37 9.61 8.79
C GLU A 22 -2.64 9.43 9.63
N GLN A 23 -3.73 10.10 9.25
CA GLN A 23 -5.05 9.92 9.89
C GLN A 23 -5.57 8.49 9.74
N ILE A 24 -5.52 7.92 8.53
CA ILE A 24 -5.91 6.52 8.32
C ILE A 24 -5.07 5.59 9.19
N PHE A 25 -3.75 5.80 9.23
CA PHE A 25 -2.86 5.00 10.06
C PHE A 25 -3.16 5.12 11.55
N GLU A 26 -3.60 6.28 12.04
CA GLU A 26 -3.98 6.47 13.44
C GLU A 26 -5.18 5.58 13.82
N TYR A 27 -6.24 5.59 13.01
CA TYR A 27 -7.52 4.96 13.36
C TYR A 27 -7.75 3.57 12.74
N CYS A 28 -6.90 3.12 11.81
CA CYS A 28 -7.11 1.83 11.16
C CYS A 28 -6.91 0.65 12.11
N ASN A 29 -7.69 -0.41 11.87
CA ASN A 29 -7.42 -1.73 12.43
C ASN A 29 -6.12 -2.27 11.82
N LYS A 30 -5.14 -2.59 12.67
CA LYS A 30 -3.82 -3.07 12.23
C LYS A 30 -3.72 -4.60 12.27
N ASP A 31 -4.76 -5.30 12.71
CA ASP A 31 -4.82 -6.77 12.74
C ASP A 31 -5.16 -7.37 11.37
N VAL A 32 -5.50 -6.53 10.39
CA VAL A 32 -5.71 -6.93 8.99
C VAL A 32 -4.46 -6.67 8.14
N CYS A 33 -4.34 -7.33 6.98
CA CYS A 33 -3.17 -7.21 6.11
C CYS A 33 -3.03 -5.82 5.45
N TYR A 34 -4.13 -5.08 5.30
CA TYR A 34 -4.12 -3.75 4.70
C TYR A 34 -5.36 -2.94 5.08
N THR A 35 -5.26 -1.62 4.91
CA THR A 35 -6.38 -0.68 4.94
C THR A 35 -6.50 0.04 3.60
N HIS A 36 -7.71 0.20 3.07
CA HIS A 36 -7.93 0.95 1.83
C HIS A 36 -7.74 2.46 2.06
N ILE A 37 -7.02 3.12 1.15
CA ILE A 37 -6.87 4.58 1.15
C ILE A 37 -7.72 5.21 0.05
N ARG A 38 -7.53 4.77 -1.21
CA ARG A 38 -8.28 5.29 -2.36
C ARG A 38 -8.25 4.35 -3.55
N THR A 39 -9.19 4.58 -4.46
CA THR A 39 -9.22 3.96 -5.79
C THR A 39 -9.33 5.04 -6.85
N ALA A 40 -8.60 4.90 -7.95
CA ALA A 40 -8.65 5.78 -9.09
C ALA A 40 -8.57 4.97 -10.40
N MET A 41 -8.90 5.60 -11.52
CA MET A 41 -8.71 5.05 -12.85
C MET A 41 -7.70 5.91 -13.60
N ASN A 42 -6.70 5.32 -14.24
CA ASN A 42 -5.77 6.10 -15.06
C ASN A 42 -6.29 6.27 -16.50
N HIS A 43 -5.56 7.04 -17.31
CA HIS A 43 -5.86 7.28 -18.72
C HIS A 43 -5.84 6.01 -19.61
N LYS A 44 -5.37 4.88 -19.08
CA LYS A 44 -5.36 3.57 -19.75
C LYS A 44 -6.50 2.66 -19.28
N ASN A 45 -7.46 3.19 -18.52
CA ASN A 45 -8.53 2.43 -17.87
C ASN A 45 -8.01 1.35 -16.90
N GLU A 46 -6.78 1.46 -16.41
CA GLU A 46 -6.27 0.58 -15.36
C GLU A 46 -6.77 1.08 -13.99
N GLN A 47 -7.12 0.15 -13.11
CA GLN A 47 -7.63 0.46 -11.79
C GLN A 47 -6.47 0.58 -10.79
N LEU A 48 -6.28 1.77 -10.25
CA LEU A 48 -5.25 2.09 -9.28
C LEU A 48 -5.86 2.00 -7.89
N VAL A 49 -5.36 1.09 -7.07
CA VAL A 49 -5.81 0.94 -5.68
C VAL A 49 -4.66 1.26 -4.76
N THR A 50 -4.79 2.34 -3.98
CA THR A 50 -3.83 2.69 -2.92
C THR A 50 -4.27 2.03 -1.63
N LEU A 51 -3.41 1.18 -1.09
CA LEU A 51 -3.60 0.47 0.18
C LEU A 51 -2.49 0.87 1.16
N LEU A 52 -2.84 1.01 2.43
CA LEU A 52 -1.90 1.02 3.54
C LEU A 52 -1.65 -0.44 3.94
N VAL A 53 -0.53 -1.00 3.51
CA VAL A 53 -0.21 -2.41 3.78
C VAL A 53 0.39 -2.54 5.18
N HIS A 54 -0.13 -3.46 5.98
CA HIS A 54 0.28 -3.69 7.36
C HIS A 54 1.16 -4.95 7.43
N ASN A 55 2.39 -4.80 7.91
CA ASN A 55 3.24 -5.92 8.28
C ASN A 55 3.23 -6.12 9.80
N THR A 56 2.41 -7.04 10.29
CA THR A 56 2.31 -7.40 11.70
C THR A 56 3.30 -8.50 12.12
N THR A 57 4.12 -8.99 11.20
CA THR A 57 5.07 -10.08 11.47
C THR A 57 6.44 -9.56 11.90
N ASP A 58 7.30 -10.48 12.31
CA ASP A 58 8.69 -10.26 12.71
C ASP A 58 9.69 -10.33 11.53
N TYR A 59 9.21 -10.54 10.30
CA TYR A 59 10.04 -10.62 9.10
C TYR A 59 9.63 -9.57 8.05
N THR A 60 10.57 -9.20 7.18
CA THR A 60 10.30 -8.26 6.09
C THR A 60 9.38 -8.89 5.03
N ILE A 61 8.32 -8.17 4.67
CA ILE A 61 7.46 -8.50 3.54
C ILE A 61 8.08 -7.94 2.26
N THR A 62 8.26 -8.80 1.26
CA THR A 62 8.65 -8.42 -0.10
C THR A 62 7.52 -8.72 -1.08
N PHE A 63 7.54 -8.09 -2.24
CA PHE A 63 6.61 -8.36 -3.34
C PHE A 63 7.38 -8.97 -4.50
N GLN A 64 7.60 -10.28 -4.43
CA GLN A 64 8.17 -11.08 -5.52
C GLN A 64 7.14 -12.16 -5.85
N GLU A 65 6.48 -12.03 -7.01
CA GLU A 65 5.37 -12.88 -7.43
C GLU A 65 4.26 -12.99 -6.37
N ARG A 66 4.01 -11.88 -5.66
CA ARG A 66 3.06 -11.86 -4.56
C ARG A 66 1.66 -11.64 -5.08
N PHE A 67 0.76 -12.56 -4.76
CA PHE A 67 -0.67 -12.42 -5.03
C PHE A 67 -1.27 -11.33 -4.15
N VAL A 68 -2.03 -10.42 -4.76
CA VAL A 68 -2.79 -9.35 -4.08
C VAL A 68 -4.22 -9.38 -4.59
N ARG A 69 -5.18 -9.33 -3.66
CA ARG A 69 -6.61 -9.25 -3.95
C ARG A 69 -7.24 -8.08 -3.22
N PHE A 70 -8.10 -7.35 -3.94
CA PHE A 70 -8.90 -6.26 -3.40
C PHE A 70 -10.30 -6.30 -4.03
N GLY A 71 -11.30 -6.72 -3.25
CA GLY A 71 -12.63 -7.03 -3.80
C GLY A 71 -12.54 -8.09 -4.90
N ASP A 72 -13.08 -7.78 -6.07
CA ASP A 72 -13.04 -8.63 -7.27
C ASP A 72 -11.76 -8.47 -8.11
N LEU A 73 -10.85 -7.58 -7.69
CA LEU A 73 -9.56 -7.40 -8.37
C LEU A 73 -8.53 -8.36 -7.81
N GLU A 74 -7.79 -9.00 -8.69
CA GLU A 74 -6.65 -9.82 -8.32
C GLU A 74 -5.48 -9.63 -9.27
N GLY A 75 -4.27 -9.85 -8.76
CA GLY A 75 -3.06 -9.72 -9.56
C GLY A 75 -1.85 -10.28 -8.84
N ILE A 76 -0.85 -10.68 -9.64
CA ILE A 76 0.47 -11.09 -9.15
C ILE A 76 1.42 -9.91 -9.34
N PHE A 77 2.04 -9.48 -8.24
CA PHE A 77 2.89 -8.30 -8.22
C PHE A 77 4.32 -8.66 -7.86
N THR A 78 5.23 -8.22 -8.73
CA THR A 78 6.67 -8.17 -8.45
C THR A 78 7.09 -6.70 -8.40
N ILE A 79 7.38 -6.21 -7.20
CA ILE A 79 7.69 -4.81 -6.91
C ILE A 79 8.99 -4.78 -6.09
N PRO A 80 10.18 -4.79 -6.72
CA PRO A 80 11.46 -4.88 -6.01
C PRO A 80 11.72 -3.75 -5.01
N LYS A 81 11.13 -2.57 -5.25
CA LYS A 81 11.28 -1.39 -4.37
C LYS A 81 10.38 -1.43 -3.13
N LEU A 82 9.35 -2.28 -3.12
CA LEU A 82 8.41 -2.36 -2.00
C LEU A 82 8.87 -3.46 -1.03
N THR A 83 9.60 -3.03 -0.02
CA THR A 83 9.95 -3.84 1.15
C THR A 83 9.28 -3.24 2.38
N ILE A 84 8.51 -4.05 3.10
CA ILE A 84 7.75 -3.61 4.28
C ILE A 84 8.40 -4.26 5.50
N PRO A 85 9.20 -3.53 6.29
CA PRO A 85 9.88 -4.07 7.46
C PRO A 85 8.90 -4.61 8.52
N PRO A 86 9.38 -5.46 9.45
CA PRO A 86 8.58 -5.94 10.58
C PRO A 86 7.88 -4.82 11.33
N TYR A 87 6.63 -5.04 11.73
CA TYR A 87 5.84 -4.10 12.53
C TYR A 87 5.72 -2.69 11.92
N THR A 88 5.62 -2.59 10.59
CA THR A 88 5.44 -1.31 9.89
C THR A 88 4.22 -1.33 8.98
N SER A 89 3.70 -0.14 8.69
CA SER A 89 2.69 0.08 7.65
C SER A 89 3.26 0.97 6.58
N MET A 90 3.00 0.64 5.32
CA MET A 90 3.50 1.43 4.18
C MET A 90 2.41 1.57 3.12
N PRO A 91 2.13 2.79 2.64
CA PRO A 91 1.19 2.99 1.55
C PRO A 91 1.81 2.55 0.23
N TRP A 92 1.00 1.89 -0.60
CA TRP A 92 1.38 1.54 -1.96
C TRP A 92 0.19 1.56 -2.91
N THR A 93 0.41 2.02 -4.15
CA THR A 93 -0.59 1.96 -5.22
C THR A 93 -0.33 0.74 -6.09
N PHE A 94 -1.27 -0.21 -6.06
CA PHE A 94 -1.31 -1.36 -6.95
C PHE A 94 -2.08 -0.98 -8.21
N ILE A 95 -1.50 -1.28 -9.38
CA ILE A 95 -2.12 -1.05 -10.68
C ILE A 95 -2.64 -2.39 -11.16
N PHE A 96 -3.96 -2.60 -11.03
CA PHE A 96 -4.63 -3.78 -11.56
C PHE A 96 -4.94 -3.54 -13.03
N LYS A 97 -4.42 -4.43 -13.87
CA LYS A 97 -4.73 -4.47 -15.29
C LYS A 97 -5.99 -5.29 -15.49
N SER A 98 -6.87 -4.80 -16.36
CA SER A 98 -8.02 -5.54 -16.89
C SER A 98 -7.57 -6.73 -17.74
#